data_AF-A0A961U1X5-F1
#
_entry.id   AF-A0A961U1X5-F1
#
_cell.length_a   1.000
_cell.length_b   1.000
_cell.length_c   1.000
_cell.angle_alpha   90.00
_cell.angle_beta   90.00
_cell.angle_gamma   90.00
#
_symmetry.space_group_name_H-M   'P 1'
#
loop_
_entity.id
_entity.type
_entity.pdbx_description
1 polymer ?
#
loop_
_entity_poly.entity_id
_entity_poly.type
_entity_poly.pdbx_seq_one_letter_code
_entity_poly.pdbx_strand_id
1 'polypeptide(L)' 'MTARPPRVEEIQQAFRGCTSVPEVNACVRDHAEEVAELDKNPETRVFAIHIRNLAAYMRLILIHHKKG' A
#
# COMPACT_ATOMS: atom_id res chain seq x y z
N MET A 1 -15.54 4.81 15.38
CA MET A 1 -14.79 3.83 14.57
C MET A 1 -15.09 4.14 13.11
N THR A 2 -14.15 4.73 12.36
CA THR A 2 -14.32 4.92 10.92
C THR A 2 -14.22 3.55 10.25
N ALA A 3 -15.31 3.11 9.61
CA ALA A 3 -15.30 1.89 8.82
C ALA A 3 -14.27 2.02 7.69
N ARG A 4 -13.50 0.96 7.42
CA ARG A 4 -12.53 0.96 6.33
C ARG A 4 -13.28 1.05 5.00
N PRO A 5 -12.96 2.02 4.13
CA PRO A 5 -13.55 2.07 2.80
C PRO A 5 -13.17 0.82 1.99
N PRO A 6 -14.10 0.22 1.21
CA PRO A 6 -13.80 -0.95 0.36
C PRO A 6 -12.58 -0.73 -0.55
N ARG A 7 -12.42 0.50 -1.06
CA ARG A 7 -11.29 0.87 -1.90
C ARG A 7 -9.93 0.74 -1.22
N VAL A 8 -9.84 1.01 0.08
CA VAL A 8 -8.60 0.83 0.85
C VAL A 8 -8.23 -0.65 0.94
N GLU A 9 -9.22 -1.53 1.05
CA GLU A 9 -9.00 -2.97 1.11
C GLU A 9 -8.49 -3.52 -0.23
N GLU A 10 -9.06 -3.08 -1.35
CA GLU A 10 -8.58 -3.42 -2.70
C GLU A 10 -7.11 -3.04 -2.90
N ILE A 11 -6.72 -1.81 -2.52
CA ILE A 11 -5.33 -1.35 -2.63
C ILE A 11 -4.41 -2.23 -1.75
N GLN A 12 -4.82 -2.53 -0.52
CA GLN A 12 -4.03 -3.40 0.37
C GLN A 12 -3.89 -4.82 -0.17
N GLN A 13 -4.92 -5.36 -0.81
CA GLN A 13 -4.88 -6.67 -1.47
C GLN A 13 -3.92 -6.66 -2.67
N ALA A 14 -3.93 -5.61 -3.49
CA ALA A 14 -2.99 -5.44 -4.60
C ALA A 14 -1.53 -5.47 -4.13
N PHE A 15 -1.21 -4.76 -3.03
CA PHE A 15 0.12 -4.81 -2.43
C PHE A 15 0.52 -6.21 -1.93
N ARG A 16 -0.42 -6.96 -1.33
CA ARG A 16 -0.16 -8.33 -0.85
C ARG A 16 0.06 -9.33 -1.99
N GLY A 17 -0.49 -9.06 -3.17
CA GLY A 17 -0.29 -9.86 -4.38
C GLY A 17 1.07 -9.63 -5.05
N CYS A 18 1.81 -8.58 -4.68
CA CYS A 18 3.12 -8.30 -5.26
C CYS A 18 4.17 -9.33 -4.80
N THR A 19 4.86 -9.92 -5.76
CA THR A 19 5.90 -10.95 -5.55
C THR A 19 7.32 -10.44 -5.79
N SER A 20 7.46 -9.20 -6.28
CA SER A 20 8.76 -8.58 -6.55
C SER A 20 8.78 -7.09 -6.19
N VAL A 21 9.96 -6.56 -5.87
CA VAL A 21 10.13 -5.11 -5.59
C VAL A 21 9.67 -4.25 -6.78
N PRO A 22 9.97 -4.60 -8.05
CA PRO A 22 9.42 -3.88 -9.20
C PRO A 22 7.89 -3.85 -9.24
N GLU A 23 7.21 -4.95 -8.91
CA GLU A 23 5.73 -5.00 -8.80
C GLU A 23 5.22 -4.09 -7.69
N VAL A 24 5.84 -4.12 -6.50
CA VAL A 24 5.45 -3.19 -5.42
C VAL A 24 5.60 -1.74 -5.86
N ASN A 25 6.68 -1.42 -6.59
CA ASN A 25 6.91 -0.07 -7.10
C ASN A 25 5.91 0.34 -8.19
N ALA A 26 5.47 -0.61 -9.04
CA ALA A 26 4.39 -0.37 -9.99
C ALA A 26 3.07 -0.10 -9.26
N CYS A 27 2.70 -0.97 -8.31
CA CYS A 27 1.49 -0.83 -7.50
C CYS A 27 1.44 0.50 -6.73
N VAL A 28 2.58 1.00 -6.21
CA VAL A 28 2.64 2.35 -5.60
C VAL A 28 2.30 3.44 -6.61
N ARG A 29 2.79 3.36 -7.85
CA ARG A 29 2.51 4.37 -8.88
C ARG A 29 1.04 4.30 -9.32
N ASP A 30 0.52 3.09 -9.53
CA ASP A 30 -0.84 2.87 -10.02
C ASP A 30 -1.90 3.41 -9.04
N HIS A 31 -1.61 3.38 -7.73
CA HIS A 31 -2.51 3.90 -6.69
C HIS A 31 -2.05 5.23 -6.05
N ALA A 32 -1.10 5.93 -6.65
CA ALA A 32 -0.51 7.14 -6.06
C ALA A 32 -1.56 8.25 -5.83
N GLU A 33 -2.43 8.47 -6.81
CA GLU A 33 -3.49 9.48 -6.75
C GLU A 33 -4.51 9.15 -5.64
N GLU A 34 -4.96 7.89 -5.59
CA GLU A 34 -5.93 7.44 -4.59
C GLU A 34 -5.38 7.56 -3.16
N VAL A 35 -4.11 7.19 -2.96
CA VAL A 35 -3.44 7.35 -1.66
C VAL A 35 -3.28 8.83 -1.30
N ALA A 36 -3.06 9.72 -2.28
CA ALA A 36 -2.99 11.15 -2.05
C ALA A 36 -4.35 11.73 -1.64
N GLU A 37 -5.44 11.29 -2.26
CA GLU A 37 -6.80 11.70 -1.87
C GLU A 37 -7.14 11.26 -0.44
N LEU A 38 -6.78 10.03 -0.06
CA LEU A 38 -6.95 9.54 1.31
C LEU A 38 -6.19 10.38 2.33
N ASP A 39 -5.01 10.90 1.97
CA ASP A 39 -4.13 11.69 2.85
C ASP A 39 -4.65 13.13 3.07
N LYS A 40 -5.43 13.67 2.12
CA LYS A 40 -6.03 15.01 2.21
C LYS A 40 -7.14 15.09 3.26
N ASN A 41 -7.88 13.99 3.49
CA ASN A 41 -8.97 13.97 4.46
C ASN A 41 -8.47 13.40 5.82
N PRO A 42 -8.58 14.15 6.94
CA PRO A 42 -8.15 13.70 8.26
C PRO A 42 -8.72 12.35 8.71
N GLU A 43 -9.97 12.04 8.34
CA GLU A 43 -10.65 10.80 8.75
C GLU A 43 -10.09 9.56 8.03
N THR A 44 -9.58 9.74 6.82
CA THR A 44 -9.04 8.66 5.98
C THR A 44 -7.51 8.64 5.91
N ARG A 45 -6.85 9.67 6.44
CA ARG A 45 -5.39 9.83 6.42
C ARG A 45 -4.65 8.63 7.00
N VAL A 46 -5.21 8.02 8.05
CA VAL A 46 -4.65 6.81 8.66
C VAL A 46 -4.53 5.66 7.65
N PHE A 47 -5.46 5.54 6.70
CA PHE A 47 -5.41 4.52 5.66
C PHE A 47 -4.30 4.78 4.65
N ALA A 48 -4.07 6.04 4.26
CA ALA A 48 -2.94 6.41 3.42
C ALA A 48 -1.60 6.04 4.08
N ILE A 49 -1.46 6.29 5.38
CA ILE A 49 -0.29 5.89 6.17
C ILE A 49 -0.12 4.36 6.16
N HIS A 50 -1.20 3.62 6.42
CA HIS A 50 -1.17 2.15 6.41
C HIS A 50 -0.73 1.58 5.05
N ILE A 51 -1.23 2.15 3.94
CA ILE A 51 -0.85 1.71 2.59
C ILE A 51 0.64 1.98 2.32
N ARG A 52 1.15 3.16 2.67
CA ARG A 52 2.58 3.48 2.51
C ARG A 52 3.48 2.55 3.34
N ASN A 53 3.07 2.27 4.58
CA ASN A 53 3.79 1.33 5.46
C ASN A 53 3.76 -0.10 4.92
N LEU A 54 2.62 -0.55 4.37
CA LEU A 54 2.52 -1.86 3.73
C LEU A 54 3.47 -1.96 2.53
N ALA A 55 3.52 -0.94 1.67
CA ALA A 55 4.45 -0.92 0.53
C ALA A 55 5.92 -0.99 0.99
N ALA A 56 6.29 -0.25 2.04
CA ALA A 56 7.64 -0.30 2.61
C ALA A 56 7.96 -1.69 3.19
N TYR A 57 7.01 -2.28 3.93
CA TYR A 57 7.16 -3.62 4.50
C TYR A 57 7.30 -4.70 3.42
N MET A 58 6.49 -4.66 2.37
CA MET A 58 6.58 -5.60 1.24
C MET A 58 7.95 -5.51 0.55
N ARG A 59 8.46 -4.29 0.31
CA ARG A 59 9.83 -4.12 -0.24
C ARG A 59 10.87 -4.78 0.67
N LEU A 60 10.79 -4.57 1.98
CA LEU A 60 11.71 -5.18 2.93
C LEU A 60 11.64 -6.70 2.89
N ILE A 61 10.45 -7.31 2.97
CA ILE A 61 10.30 -8.78 2.89
C ILE A 61 10.92 -9.32 1.61
N LEU A 62 10.57 -8.74 0.47
CA LEU A 62 11.00 -9.25 -0.84
C LEU A 62 12.51 -9.10 -1.07
N ILE A 63 13.14 -8.09 -0.48
CA ILE A 63 14.60 -7.93 -0.49
C ILE A 63 15.27 -9.00 0.38
N HIS A 64 14.72 -9.29 1.56
CA HIS A 64 15.33 -10.26 2.49
C HIS A 64 15.09 -11.72 2.06
N HIS A 65 13.92 -12.05 1.48
CA HIS A 65 13.63 -13.39 0.97
C HIS A 65 14.45 -13.77 -0.27
N LYS A 66 14.94 -12.80 -1.06
CA LYS A 66 15.78 -13.06 -2.23
C LYS A 66 17.24 -13.40 -1.89
N LYS A 67 17.62 -13.34 -0.61
CA LYS A 67 18.98 -13.62 -0.12
C LYS A 67 19.12 -15.01 0.54
N GLY A 68 18.10 -15.86 0.43
CA GLY A 68 18.14 -17.27 0.86
C GLY A 68 18.50 -18.20 -0.28
#